data_AF-A0A924Y2D7-F1
#
_entry.id   AF-A0A924Y2D7-F1
#
_cell.length_a   1.000
_cell.length_b   1.000
_cell.length_c   1.000
_cell.angle_alpha   90.00
_cell.angle_beta   90.00
_cell.angle_gamma   90.00
#
_symmetry.space_group_name_H-M   'P 1'
#
loop_
_entity.id
_entity.type
_entity.pdbx_description
1 polymer ?
#
loop_
_entity_poly.entity_id
_entity_poly.type
_entity_poly.pdbx_seq_one_letter_code
_entity_poly.pdbx_strand_id
1 'polypeptide(L)'
;QAQMVPDSYQNVCVTGSGEKINSIFVRAYLERSQAVARQQAPVPYPGGYTEMRVSGLLRNIVKADVESLYPSIMLTNQITSSTDTLYLFLPLLSELKKRRLMAKGRSKKYDDAKNIKASSYWDGLQNSYKLLINSFYGYLGAPFYFNDYVAAGKVTEIGQEIVKQIASELETQGATVIEIDTDGVYFQMPEGSQPDTDETFIEGIGKTLPEGIRLAFDGRYAVMLSLKAKNYVLVGYDGKKIFKGSSLRSRADERFGRRFMNAAIDLLLAEDKESLADCYNEILDKIENRELGIEEIARRERVTENTFKSEARKRNAEAMKGLQVGDYAILYQREDKSLALAADYSADEDIEYYQTKLYKFAERLKAAIGDDFDRLFPKPLTGAKRKAKEDAKQQMTLFDL
;
A
#
# COMPACT_ATOMS: atom_id res chain seq x y z
N GLN A 1 -14.12 -17.59 14.95
CA GLN A 1 -12.69 -17.92 15.18
C GLN A 1 -12.44 -18.54 16.56
N ALA A 2 -12.98 -18.01 17.66
CA ALA A 2 -12.78 -18.57 19.02
C ALA A 2 -13.25 -20.03 19.22
N GLN A 3 -14.12 -20.56 18.34
CA GLN A 3 -14.47 -21.98 18.33
C GLN A 3 -13.38 -22.90 17.73
N MET A 4 -12.37 -22.33 17.06
CA MET A 4 -11.31 -23.08 16.38
C MET A 4 -9.95 -22.88 17.04
N VAL A 5 -9.60 -21.62 17.32
CA VAL A 5 -8.35 -21.24 17.98
C VAL A 5 -8.51 -21.52 19.48
N PRO A 6 -7.58 -22.24 20.12
CA PRO A 6 -7.67 -22.60 21.53
C PRO A 6 -7.30 -21.44 22.45
N ASP A 7 -8.09 -20.37 22.39
CA ASP A 7 -7.86 -19.15 23.13
C ASP A 7 -9.20 -18.45 23.45
N SER A 8 -9.17 -17.53 24.42
CA SER A 8 -10.36 -16.77 24.82
C SER A 8 -10.85 -15.85 23.69
N TYR A 9 -12.13 -15.49 23.72
CA TYR A 9 -12.69 -14.55 22.75
C TYR A 9 -11.94 -13.21 22.74
N GLN A 10 -11.60 -12.70 23.92
CA GLN A 10 -10.85 -11.46 24.12
C GLN A 10 -9.48 -11.52 23.43
N ASN A 11 -8.73 -12.59 23.67
CA ASN A 11 -7.40 -12.75 23.09
C ASN A 11 -7.47 -12.94 21.58
N VAL A 12 -8.39 -13.76 21.06
CA VAL A 12 -8.55 -13.96 19.61
C VAL A 12 -8.82 -12.64 18.87
N CYS A 13 -9.42 -11.64 19.51
CA CYS A 13 -9.64 -10.32 18.91
C CYS A 13 -8.37 -9.46 18.79
N VAL A 14 -7.34 -9.70 19.61
CA VAL A 14 -6.10 -8.90 19.63
C VAL A 14 -4.86 -9.66 19.13
N THR A 15 -4.92 -11.00 19.13
CA THR A 15 -3.82 -11.87 18.70
C THR A 15 -3.64 -11.83 17.18
N GLY A 16 -2.38 -11.75 16.74
CA GLY A 16 -2.01 -11.79 15.33
C GLY A 16 -2.41 -13.11 14.67
N SER A 17 -2.66 -13.08 13.36
CA SER A 17 -3.16 -14.26 12.62
C SER A 17 -2.16 -15.43 12.60
N GLY A 18 -0.85 -15.16 12.55
CA GLY A 18 0.18 -16.19 12.65
C GLY A 18 0.16 -16.92 13.99
N GLU A 19 -0.02 -16.19 15.09
CA GLU A 19 -0.10 -16.79 16.43
C GLU A 19 -1.37 -17.65 16.61
N LYS A 20 -2.47 -17.30 15.93
CA LYS A 20 -3.66 -18.15 15.87
C LYS A 20 -3.36 -19.51 15.23
N ILE A 21 -2.56 -19.53 14.16
CA ILE A 21 -2.11 -20.77 13.51
C ILE A 21 -1.17 -21.54 14.45
N ASN A 22 -0.21 -20.84 15.05
CA ASN A 22 0.74 -21.39 16.03
C ASN A 22 0.00 -22.14 17.15
N SER A 23 -1.00 -21.50 17.75
CA SER A 23 -1.82 -22.06 18.83
C SER A 23 -2.60 -23.31 18.40
N ILE A 24 -3.11 -23.35 17.17
CA ILE A 24 -3.81 -24.54 16.63
C ILE A 24 -2.84 -25.72 16.49
N PHE A 25 -1.62 -25.47 16.01
CA PHE A 25 -0.60 -26.52 15.88
C PHE A 25 -0.13 -26.99 17.24
N VAL A 26 0.24 -26.07 18.14
CA VAL A 26 0.66 -26.41 19.50
C VAL A 26 -0.39 -27.28 20.19
N ARG A 27 -1.69 -26.93 20.10
CA ARG A 27 -2.75 -27.79 20.63
C ARG A 27 -2.70 -29.20 20.06
N ALA A 28 -2.62 -29.34 18.74
CA ALA A 28 -2.62 -30.64 18.09
C ALA A 28 -1.37 -31.49 18.41
N TYR A 29 -0.21 -30.85 18.62
CA TYR A 29 1.00 -31.53 19.10
C TYR A 29 0.85 -32.02 20.54
N LEU A 30 0.37 -31.15 21.43
CA LEU A 30 0.14 -31.51 22.84
C LEU A 30 -0.93 -32.59 23.01
N GLU A 31 -2.02 -32.52 22.24
CA GLU A 31 -3.09 -33.53 22.21
C GLU A 31 -2.55 -34.93 21.84
N ARG A 32 -1.54 -34.98 20.96
CA ARG A 32 -0.87 -36.22 20.55
C ARG A 32 0.38 -36.55 21.37
N SER A 33 0.61 -35.82 22.47
CA SER A 33 1.80 -35.97 23.32
C SER A 33 3.12 -35.89 22.55
N GLN A 34 3.18 -35.07 21.49
CA GLN A 34 4.37 -34.83 20.69
C GLN A 34 5.06 -33.53 21.11
N ALA A 35 6.38 -33.50 20.99
CA ALA A 35 7.17 -32.31 21.27
C ALA A 35 6.89 -31.20 20.25
N VAL A 36 6.72 -29.97 20.73
CA VAL A 36 6.57 -28.79 19.87
C VAL A 36 7.94 -28.44 19.28
N ALA A 37 7.98 -28.10 18.00
CA ALA A 37 9.21 -27.72 17.30
C ALA A 37 9.85 -26.46 17.92
N ARG A 38 11.17 -26.38 17.81
CA ARG A 38 11.91 -25.16 18.16
C ARG A 38 11.95 -24.24 16.93
N GLN A 39 11.76 -22.95 17.18
CA GLN A 39 11.89 -21.91 16.14
C GLN A 39 13.25 -22.02 15.44
N GLN A 40 13.23 -22.03 14.11
CA GLN A 40 14.41 -21.91 13.27
C GLN A 40 14.91 -20.47 13.23
N ALA A 41 16.21 -20.30 12.99
CA ALA A 41 16.82 -18.99 12.82
C ALA A 41 16.37 -18.34 11.49
N PRO A 42 16.19 -17.00 11.45
CA PRO A 42 15.85 -16.29 10.21
C PRO A 42 16.91 -16.47 9.12
N VAL A 43 16.46 -16.80 7.91
CA VAL A 43 17.27 -16.81 6.69
C VAL A 43 16.69 -15.78 5.72
N PRO A 44 17.51 -14.89 5.12
CA PRO A 44 17.04 -13.97 4.10
C PRO A 44 16.54 -14.72 2.86
N TYR A 45 15.40 -14.30 2.32
CA TYR A 45 14.84 -14.80 1.07
C TYR A 45 14.17 -13.63 0.31
N PRO A 46 14.01 -13.71 -1.02
CA PRO A 46 13.41 -12.61 -1.78
C PRO A 46 11.95 -12.39 -1.38
N GLY A 47 11.47 -11.15 -1.50
CA GLY A 47 10.04 -10.84 -1.33
C GLY A 47 9.22 -11.16 -2.59
N GLY A 48 7.93 -10.79 -2.55
CA GLY A 48 7.08 -10.81 -3.74
C GLY A 48 7.64 -9.96 -4.89
N TYR A 49 7.42 -10.39 -6.12
CA TYR A 49 7.93 -9.67 -7.30
C TYR A 49 7.08 -8.44 -7.59
N THR A 50 7.72 -7.29 -7.75
CA THR A 50 7.08 -6.07 -8.23
C THR A 50 7.90 -5.40 -9.30
N GLU A 51 7.23 -5.00 -10.36
CA GLU A 51 7.85 -4.36 -11.51
C GLU A 51 6.88 -3.33 -12.08
N MET A 52 7.37 -2.12 -12.31
CA MET A 52 6.62 -1.09 -13.04
C MET A 52 7.21 -1.00 -14.44
N ARG A 53 6.40 -1.30 -15.45
CA ARG A 53 6.80 -1.27 -16.86
C ARG A 53 6.44 0.07 -17.51
N VAL A 54 5.30 0.62 -17.12
CA VAL A 54 4.82 1.90 -17.62
C VAL A 54 4.42 2.81 -16.46
N SER A 55 4.91 4.03 -16.48
CA SER A 55 4.51 5.11 -15.58
C SER A 55 3.73 6.18 -16.32
N GLY A 56 2.84 6.86 -15.63
CA GLY A 56 2.13 8.02 -16.11
C GLY A 56 0.63 7.94 -15.87
N LEU A 57 -0.12 8.76 -16.61
CA LEU A 57 -1.58 8.74 -16.64
C LEU A 57 -2.05 7.77 -17.73
N LEU A 58 -2.64 6.65 -17.32
CA LEU A 58 -2.98 5.54 -18.21
C LEU A 58 -4.47 5.25 -18.16
N ARG A 59 -5.13 5.07 -19.31
CA ARG A 59 -6.59 4.89 -19.40
C ARG A 59 -6.96 3.43 -19.67
N ASN A 60 -8.18 3.02 -19.31
CA ASN A 60 -8.75 1.69 -19.58
C ASN A 60 -7.88 0.53 -19.05
N ILE A 61 -7.70 0.51 -17.74
CA ILE A 61 -6.80 -0.42 -17.06
C ILE A 61 -7.60 -1.60 -16.53
N VAL A 62 -7.15 -2.81 -16.84
CA VAL A 62 -7.67 -4.06 -16.32
C VAL A 62 -6.70 -4.58 -15.27
N LYS A 63 -7.24 -5.18 -14.21
CA LYS A 63 -6.46 -5.90 -13.20
C LYS A 63 -6.81 -7.39 -13.25
N ALA A 64 -5.79 -8.23 -13.34
CA ALA A 64 -5.90 -9.66 -13.05
C ALA A 64 -5.16 -9.97 -11.73
N ASP A 65 -5.67 -10.93 -10.96
CA ASP A 65 -5.12 -11.32 -9.66
C ASP A 65 -5.16 -12.84 -9.50
N VAL A 66 -4.10 -13.43 -8.94
CA VAL A 66 -4.04 -14.87 -8.71
C VAL A 66 -4.72 -15.21 -7.39
N GLU A 67 -5.81 -16.00 -7.44
CA GLU A 67 -6.59 -16.33 -6.26
C GLU A 67 -5.77 -17.09 -5.21
N SER A 68 -5.37 -16.37 -4.15
CA SER A 68 -4.62 -16.93 -3.03
C SER A 68 -3.30 -17.58 -3.49
N LEU A 69 -2.48 -16.84 -4.26
CA LEU A 69 -1.24 -17.30 -4.90
C LEU A 69 -0.40 -18.23 -4.00
N TYR A 70 0.13 -17.72 -2.88
CA TYR A 70 1.02 -18.50 -2.02
C TYR A 70 0.34 -19.74 -1.40
N PRO A 71 -0.85 -19.65 -0.79
CA PRO A 71 -1.59 -20.85 -0.36
C PRO A 71 -1.80 -21.90 -1.47
N SER A 72 -2.08 -21.46 -2.70
CA SER A 72 -2.26 -22.37 -3.82
C SER A 72 -0.95 -23.06 -4.20
N ILE A 73 0.16 -22.33 -4.29
CA ILE A 73 1.52 -22.88 -4.50
C ILE A 73 1.89 -23.90 -3.43
N MET A 74 1.65 -23.58 -2.16
CA MET A 74 1.94 -24.50 -1.04
C MET A 74 1.21 -25.84 -1.20
N LEU A 75 -0.06 -25.81 -1.63
CA LEU A 75 -0.87 -27.00 -1.84
C LEU A 75 -0.48 -27.77 -3.11
N THR A 76 -0.26 -27.08 -4.23
CA THR A 76 0.08 -27.72 -5.52
C THR A 76 1.46 -28.34 -5.48
N ASN A 77 2.43 -27.65 -4.90
CA ASN A 77 3.83 -28.07 -4.84
C ASN A 77 4.18 -28.82 -3.55
N GLN A 78 3.20 -29.08 -2.67
CA GLN A 78 3.37 -29.75 -1.38
C GLN A 78 4.46 -29.09 -0.50
N ILE A 79 4.54 -27.76 -0.53
CA ILE A 79 5.56 -26.99 0.21
C ILE A 79 5.02 -26.68 1.62
N THR A 80 5.74 -27.16 2.62
CA THR A 80 5.38 -27.02 4.04
C THR A 80 6.61 -26.87 4.92
N SER A 81 6.40 -26.64 6.22
CA SER A 81 7.46 -26.62 7.21
C SER A 81 8.04 -28.01 7.41
N SER A 82 9.36 -28.13 7.27
CA SER A 82 10.11 -29.36 7.56
C SER A 82 10.02 -29.81 9.02
N THR A 83 9.65 -28.90 9.93
CA THR A 83 9.50 -29.19 11.36
C THR A 83 8.11 -29.66 11.75
N ASP A 84 7.15 -29.63 10.82
CA ASP A 84 5.80 -30.15 11.05
C ASP A 84 5.73 -31.68 10.87
N THR A 85 6.30 -32.40 11.84
CA THR A 85 6.31 -33.88 11.91
C THR A 85 4.93 -34.55 11.99
N LEU A 86 3.87 -33.80 12.35
CA LEU A 86 2.49 -34.29 12.38
C LEU A 86 1.73 -34.01 11.08
N TYR A 87 2.37 -33.42 10.07
CA TYR A 87 1.81 -33.13 8.75
C TYR A 87 0.48 -32.35 8.83
N LEU A 88 0.38 -31.40 9.76
CA LEU A 88 -0.82 -30.59 9.99
C LEU A 88 -1.00 -29.46 9.00
N PHE A 89 0.10 -28.91 8.48
CA PHE A 89 0.13 -27.66 7.73
C PHE A 89 -0.78 -27.68 6.50
N LEU A 90 -0.50 -28.59 5.56
CA LEU A 90 -1.22 -28.67 4.28
C LEU A 90 -2.65 -29.17 4.43
N PRO A 91 -2.94 -30.20 5.25
CA PRO A 91 -4.33 -30.61 5.51
C PRO A 91 -5.16 -29.49 6.13
N LEU A 92 -4.62 -28.74 7.10
CA LEU A 92 -5.34 -27.62 7.70
C LEU A 92 -5.57 -26.50 6.67
N LEU A 93 -4.56 -26.15 5.88
CA LEU A 93 -4.68 -25.15 4.83
C LEU A 93 -5.75 -25.53 3.79
N SER A 94 -5.75 -26.80 3.36
CA SER A 94 -6.73 -27.35 2.43
C SER A 94 -8.15 -27.29 2.99
N GLU A 95 -8.34 -27.70 4.24
CA GLU A 95 -9.65 -27.66 4.91
C GLU A 95 -10.15 -26.22 5.10
N LEU A 96 -9.27 -25.28 5.44
CA LEU A 96 -9.62 -23.86 5.51
C LEU A 96 -10.05 -23.30 4.15
N LYS A 97 -9.36 -23.67 3.06
CA LYS A 97 -9.72 -23.28 1.68
C LYS A 97 -11.10 -23.83 1.31
N LYS A 98 -11.37 -25.10 1.62
CA LYS A 98 -12.69 -25.73 1.42
C LYS A 98 -13.79 -25.02 2.20
N ARG A 99 -13.56 -24.73 3.49
CA ARG A 99 -14.52 -23.98 4.34
C ARG A 99 -14.78 -22.57 3.82
N ARG A 100 -13.74 -21.88 3.34
CA ARG A 100 -13.89 -20.57 2.72
C ARG A 100 -14.76 -20.63 1.47
N LEU A 101 -14.56 -21.61 0.60
CA LEU A 101 -15.38 -21.79 -0.60
C LEU A 101 -16.86 -22.03 -0.24
N MET A 102 -17.12 -22.90 0.73
CA MET A 102 -18.49 -23.14 1.22
C MET A 102 -19.11 -21.86 1.79
N ALA A 103 -18.36 -21.11 2.61
CA ALA A 103 -18.84 -19.86 3.19
C ALA A 103 -19.12 -18.80 2.11
N LYS A 104 -18.25 -18.64 1.10
CA LYS A 104 -18.46 -17.74 -0.04
C LYS A 104 -19.73 -18.11 -0.82
N GLY A 105 -19.93 -19.40 -1.10
CA GLY A 105 -21.13 -19.89 -1.77
C GLY A 105 -22.41 -19.65 -0.98
N ARG A 106 -22.39 -19.86 0.35
CA ARG A 106 -23.52 -19.55 1.23
C ARG A 106 -23.81 -18.06 1.30
N SER A 107 -22.77 -17.22 1.40
CA SER A 107 -22.91 -15.76 1.39
C SER A 107 -23.68 -15.30 0.16
N LYS A 108 -23.24 -15.73 -1.04
CA LYS A 108 -23.91 -15.40 -2.31
C LYS A 108 -25.36 -15.89 -2.32
N LYS A 109 -25.61 -17.15 -1.95
CA LYS A 109 -26.97 -17.71 -1.89
C LYS A 109 -27.91 -16.91 -1.01
N TYR A 110 -27.46 -16.45 0.16
CA TYR A 110 -28.30 -15.67 1.08
C TYR A 110 -28.46 -14.22 0.64
N ASP A 111 -27.46 -13.67 -0.07
CA ASP A 111 -27.55 -12.36 -0.71
C ASP A 111 -28.63 -12.35 -1.80
N ASP A 112 -28.61 -13.35 -2.68
CA ASP A 112 -29.61 -13.55 -3.74
C ASP A 112 -31.02 -13.70 -3.13
N ALA A 113 -31.13 -14.38 -1.99
CA ALA A 113 -32.37 -14.54 -1.24
C ALA A 113 -32.78 -13.29 -0.41
N LYS A 114 -32.05 -12.18 -0.54
CA LYS A 114 -32.24 -10.92 0.23
C LYS A 114 -32.23 -11.12 1.75
N ASN A 115 -31.58 -12.18 2.24
CA ASN A 115 -31.38 -12.42 3.67
C ASN A 115 -30.07 -11.78 4.13
N ILE A 116 -30.15 -10.47 4.40
CA ILE A 116 -28.99 -9.63 4.77
C ILE A 116 -28.23 -10.23 5.97
N LYS A 117 -28.94 -10.61 7.04
CA LYS A 117 -28.30 -11.11 8.27
C LYS A 117 -27.51 -12.38 8.02
N ALA A 118 -28.06 -13.33 7.27
CA ALA A 118 -27.36 -14.57 6.93
C ALA A 118 -26.20 -14.31 5.96
N SER A 119 -26.41 -13.47 4.94
CA SER A 119 -25.37 -13.06 3.98
C SER A 119 -24.17 -12.45 4.72
N SER A 120 -24.38 -11.45 5.58
CA SER A 120 -23.31 -10.80 6.34
C SER A 120 -22.57 -11.76 7.29
N TYR A 121 -23.26 -12.72 7.89
CA TYR A 121 -22.60 -13.73 8.73
C TYR A 121 -21.63 -14.61 7.93
N TRP A 122 -22.08 -15.11 6.77
CA TRP A 122 -21.25 -15.95 5.90
C TRP A 122 -20.12 -15.16 5.23
N ASP A 123 -20.36 -13.89 4.91
CA ASP A 123 -19.32 -12.98 4.44
C ASP A 123 -18.22 -12.77 5.50
N GLY A 124 -18.63 -12.50 6.75
CA GLY A 124 -17.69 -12.39 7.88
C GLY A 124 -16.85 -13.65 8.06
N LEU A 125 -17.46 -14.84 7.92
CA LEU A 125 -16.74 -16.12 7.99
C LEU A 125 -15.76 -16.32 6.85
N GLN A 126 -16.15 -16.07 5.59
CA GLN A 126 -15.23 -16.24 4.45
C GLN A 126 -14.05 -15.27 4.55
N ASN A 127 -14.27 -14.03 5.00
CA ASN A 127 -13.22 -13.04 5.24
C ASN A 127 -12.26 -13.49 6.36
N SER A 128 -12.81 -14.02 7.45
CA SER A 128 -12.02 -14.62 8.54
C SER A 128 -11.14 -15.78 8.03
N TYR A 129 -11.67 -16.66 7.18
CA TYR A 129 -10.88 -17.74 6.59
C TYR A 129 -9.82 -17.21 5.63
N LYS A 130 -10.13 -16.20 4.80
CA LYS A 130 -9.15 -15.56 3.89
C LYS A 130 -7.93 -15.06 4.66
N LEU A 131 -8.15 -14.38 5.80
CA LEU A 131 -7.07 -13.87 6.66
C LEU A 131 -6.19 -15.00 7.19
N LEU A 132 -6.80 -16.09 7.71
CA LEU A 132 -6.04 -17.23 8.21
C LEU A 132 -5.25 -17.91 7.08
N ILE A 133 -5.90 -18.21 5.95
CA ILE A 133 -5.28 -18.85 4.77
C ILE A 133 -4.04 -18.08 4.30
N ASN A 134 -4.16 -16.75 4.11
CA ASN A 134 -3.03 -15.92 3.67
C ASN A 134 -1.90 -15.85 4.72
N SER A 135 -2.21 -16.11 5.98
CA SER A 135 -1.22 -16.10 7.06
C SER A 135 -0.36 -17.37 7.11
N PHE A 136 -0.73 -18.47 6.44
CA PHE A 136 0.10 -19.69 6.39
C PHE A 136 1.45 -19.44 5.73
N TYR A 137 1.49 -18.65 4.66
CA TYR A 137 2.74 -18.24 4.04
C TYR A 137 3.56 -17.34 4.98
N GLY A 138 2.93 -16.30 5.54
CA GLY A 138 3.59 -15.39 6.48
C GLY A 138 4.10 -16.09 7.74
N TYR A 139 3.46 -17.19 8.14
CA TYR A 139 3.86 -18.04 9.24
C TYR A 139 5.22 -18.72 8.99
N LEU A 140 5.48 -19.21 7.77
CA LEU A 140 6.76 -19.85 7.44
C LEU A 140 7.94 -18.87 7.58
N GLY A 141 7.72 -17.58 7.26
CA GLY A 141 8.75 -16.53 7.29
C GLY A 141 8.83 -15.72 8.58
N ALA A 142 8.18 -16.16 9.66
CA ALA A 142 8.10 -15.43 10.92
C ALA A 142 8.58 -16.30 12.11
N PRO A 143 8.92 -15.72 13.27
CA PRO A 143 9.46 -16.48 14.40
C PRO A 143 8.37 -17.26 15.16
N PHE A 144 7.75 -18.24 14.50
CA PHE A 144 6.80 -19.20 15.09
C PHE A 144 7.45 -20.58 15.26
N TYR A 145 6.86 -21.45 16.09
CA TYR A 145 7.47 -22.74 16.43
C TYR A 145 7.75 -23.63 15.23
N PHE A 146 6.86 -23.60 14.23
CA PHE A 146 6.93 -24.42 13.03
C PHE A 146 7.35 -23.61 11.80
N ASN A 147 8.14 -22.56 11.97
CA ASN A 147 8.62 -21.74 10.86
C ASN A 147 9.58 -22.52 9.95
N ASP A 148 9.72 -22.05 8.70
CA ASP A 148 10.65 -22.61 7.72
C ASP A 148 10.91 -21.56 6.62
N TYR A 149 11.99 -20.78 6.81
CA TYR A 149 12.36 -19.70 5.91
C TYR A 149 12.76 -20.20 4.51
N VAL A 150 13.27 -21.43 4.41
CA VAL A 150 13.63 -22.04 3.12
C VAL A 150 12.35 -22.41 2.35
N ALA A 151 11.36 -22.97 3.03
CA ALA A 151 10.04 -23.22 2.43
C ALA A 151 9.37 -21.91 1.99
N ALA A 152 9.45 -20.84 2.80
CA ALA A 152 8.95 -19.52 2.42
C ALA A 152 9.65 -18.97 1.16
N GLY A 153 10.97 -19.12 1.07
CA GLY A 153 11.75 -18.76 -0.12
C GLY A 153 11.27 -19.48 -1.37
N LYS A 154 11.13 -20.82 -1.31
CA LYS A 154 10.63 -21.64 -2.43
C LYS A 154 9.24 -21.22 -2.91
N VAL A 155 8.31 -20.98 -1.97
CA VAL A 155 6.96 -20.49 -2.32
C VAL A 155 7.04 -19.13 -3.02
N THR A 156 7.96 -18.27 -2.56
CA THR A 156 8.13 -16.94 -3.15
C THR A 156 8.70 -17.02 -4.55
N GLU A 157 9.76 -17.79 -4.78
CA GLU A 157 10.39 -18.00 -6.08
C GLU A 157 9.39 -18.49 -7.13
N ILE A 158 8.64 -19.55 -6.83
CA ILE A 158 7.57 -20.06 -7.70
C ILE A 158 6.51 -18.99 -7.94
N GLY A 159 6.16 -18.22 -6.92
CA GLY A 159 5.22 -17.10 -7.04
C GLY A 159 5.70 -16.03 -8.02
N GLN A 160 7.00 -15.69 -7.99
CA GLN A 160 7.59 -14.74 -8.93
C GLN A 160 7.57 -15.28 -10.36
N GLU A 161 7.87 -16.56 -10.55
CA GLU A 161 7.84 -17.22 -11.86
C GLU A 161 6.44 -17.17 -12.47
N ILE A 162 5.39 -17.48 -11.68
CA ILE A 162 4.00 -17.46 -12.13
C ILE A 162 3.58 -16.05 -12.58
N VAL A 163 3.86 -15.00 -11.79
CA VAL A 163 3.44 -13.64 -12.19
C VAL A 163 4.22 -13.10 -13.38
N LYS A 164 5.50 -13.49 -13.54
CA LYS A 164 6.27 -13.19 -14.75
C LYS A 164 5.73 -13.92 -15.97
N GLN A 165 5.32 -15.17 -15.82
CA GLN A 165 4.65 -15.93 -16.88
C GLN A 165 3.34 -15.26 -17.29
N ILE A 166 2.49 -14.85 -16.33
CA ILE A 166 1.25 -14.12 -16.60
C ILE A 166 1.53 -12.85 -17.41
N ALA A 167 2.50 -12.03 -16.96
CA ALA A 167 2.86 -10.81 -17.68
C ALA A 167 3.37 -11.08 -19.11
N SER A 168 4.22 -12.10 -19.28
CA SER A 168 4.73 -12.49 -20.61
C SER A 168 3.62 -12.99 -21.54
N GLU A 169 2.66 -13.76 -21.03
CA GLU A 169 1.54 -14.27 -21.80
C GLU A 169 0.58 -13.13 -22.22
N LEU A 170 0.31 -12.19 -21.29
CA LEU A 170 -0.45 -10.98 -21.60
C LEU A 170 0.17 -10.20 -22.77
N GLU A 171 1.49 -9.96 -22.71
CA GLU A 171 2.21 -9.24 -23.78
C GLU A 171 2.22 -9.99 -25.10
N THR A 172 2.38 -11.32 -25.07
CA THR A 172 2.35 -12.16 -26.26
C THR A 172 0.99 -12.07 -26.98
N GLN A 173 -0.09 -11.88 -26.22
CA GLN A 173 -1.44 -11.68 -26.76
C GLN A 173 -1.78 -10.20 -27.06
N GLY A 174 -0.79 -9.31 -27.02
CA GLY A 174 -0.93 -7.91 -27.43
C GLY A 174 -1.43 -6.95 -26.35
N ALA A 175 -1.50 -7.39 -25.08
CA ALA A 175 -1.81 -6.51 -23.96
C ALA A 175 -0.57 -5.73 -23.51
N THR A 176 -0.77 -4.51 -23.03
CA THR A 176 0.33 -3.69 -22.48
C THR A 176 0.35 -3.84 -20.97
N VAL A 177 1.33 -4.56 -20.42
CA VAL A 177 1.52 -4.67 -18.97
C VAL A 177 2.03 -3.35 -18.40
N ILE A 178 1.34 -2.84 -17.38
CA ILE A 178 1.64 -1.57 -16.74
C ILE A 178 2.46 -1.79 -15.46
N GLU A 179 1.95 -2.62 -14.57
CA GLU A 179 2.57 -2.89 -13.27
C GLU A 179 2.25 -4.30 -12.79
N ILE A 180 3.25 -4.97 -12.23
CA ILE A 180 3.14 -6.24 -11.52
C ILE A 180 3.28 -5.93 -10.02
N ASP A 181 2.29 -6.32 -9.23
CA ASP A 181 2.24 -6.09 -7.78
C ASP A 181 2.02 -7.41 -7.04
N THR A 182 3.10 -8.18 -6.86
CA THR A 182 3.18 -9.44 -6.08
C THR A 182 2.37 -10.61 -6.63
N ASP A 183 1.04 -10.52 -6.59
CA ASP A 183 0.06 -11.53 -7.00
C ASP A 183 -0.96 -10.99 -8.02
N GLY A 184 -0.88 -9.70 -8.37
CA GLY A 184 -1.70 -9.07 -9.39
C GLY A 184 -0.89 -8.40 -10.51
N VAL A 185 -1.52 -8.28 -11.67
CA VAL A 185 -0.99 -7.60 -12.85
C VAL A 185 -2.01 -6.59 -13.36
N TYR A 186 -1.57 -5.33 -13.51
CA TYR A 186 -2.32 -4.26 -14.16
C TYR A 186 -1.87 -4.14 -15.60
N PHE A 187 -2.82 -4.09 -16.54
CA PHE A 187 -2.53 -4.05 -17.96
C PHE A 187 -3.62 -3.31 -18.74
N GLN A 188 -3.31 -2.86 -19.95
CA GLN A 188 -4.28 -2.44 -20.93
C GLN A 188 -4.56 -3.59 -21.89
N MET A 189 -5.84 -3.79 -22.22
CA MET A 189 -6.25 -4.78 -23.22
C MET A 189 -5.66 -4.46 -24.60
N PRO A 190 -5.50 -5.46 -25.49
CA PRO A 190 -5.11 -5.22 -26.87
C PRO A 190 -6.00 -4.18 -27.55
N GLU A 191 -5.43 -3.39 -28.46
CA GLU A 191 -6.16 -2.33 -29.16
C GLU A 191 -7.40 -2.89 -29.88
N GLY A 192 -8.54 -2.19 -29.76
CA GLY A 192 -9.82 -2.63 -30.34
C GLY A 192 -10.64 -3.60 -29.47
N SER A 193 -10.09 -4.07 -28.35
CA SER A 193 -10.82 -4.94 -27.41
C SER A 193 -12.02 -4.23 -26.77
N GLN A 194 -13.14 -4.95 -26.64
CA GLN A 194 -14.34 -4.47 -25.97
C GLN A 194 -14.30 -4.79 -24.47
N PRO A 195 -14.89 -3.96 -23.58
CA PRO A 195 -14.83 -4.19 -22.14
C PRO A 195 -15.45 -5.51 -21.64
N ASP A 196 -16.39 -6.09 -22.40
CA ASP A 196 -17.04 -7.35 -22.07
C ASP A 196 -16.16 -8.58 -22.34
N THR A 197 -15.00 -8.41 -23.00
CA THR A 197 -14.08 -9.52 -23.28
C THR A 197 -13.02 -9.73 -22.20
N ASP A 198 -12.91 -8.83 -21.21
CA ASP A 198 -11.87 -8.86 -20.16
C ASP A 198 -11.80 -10.21 -19.43
N GLU A 199 -12.93 -10.71 -18.94
CA GLU A 199 -12.99 -11.97 -18.20
C GLU A 199 -12.56 -13.15 -19.08
N THR A 200 -13.06 -13.21 -20.31
CA THR A 200 -12.73 -14.31 -21.24
C THR A 200 -11.26 -14.29 -21.64
N PHE A 201 -10.68 -13.10 -21.82
CA PHE A 201 -9.27 -12.93 -22.11
C PHE A 201 -8.40 -13.44 -20.94
N ILE A 202 -8.70 -13.00 -19.71
CA ILE A 202 -7.99 -13.44 -18.50
C ILE A 202 -8.16 -14.94 -18.26
N GLU A 203 -9.33 -15.52 -18.52
CA GLU A 203 -9.54 -16.97 -18.47
C GLU A 203 -8.68 -17.71 -19.50
N GLY A 204 -8.50 -17.13 -20.69
CA GLY A 204 -7.57 -17.64 -21.71
C GLY A 204 -6.13 -17.71 -21.20
N ILE A 205 -5.62 -16.62 -20.60
CA ILE A 205 -4.31 -16.57 -19.94
C ILE A 205 -4.23 -17.60 -18.82
N GLY A 206 -5.28 -17.69 -17.99
CA GLY A 206 -5.34 -18.60 -16.85
C GLY A 206 -5.18 -20.09 -17.23
N LYS A 207 -5.55 -20.48 -18.45
CA LYS A 207 -5.40 -21.87 -18.95
C LYS A 207 -3.95 -22.27 -19.22
N THR A 208 -3.02 -21.32 -19.36
CA THR A 208 -1.59 -21.61 -19.56
C THR A 208 -0.83 -21.77 -18.24
N LEU A 209 -1.48 -21.47 -17.11
CA LEU A 209 -0.87 -21.54 -15.79
C LEU A 209 -0.85 -22.98 -15.24
N PRO A 210 0.07 -23.29 -14.31
CA PRO A 210 0.12 -24.59 -13.66
C PRO A 210 -1.20 -24.99 -13.01
N GLU A 211 -1.48 -26.30 -12.98
CA GLU A 211 -2.69 -26.84 -12.36
C GLU A 211 -2.83 -26.36 -10.90
N GLY A 212 -4.04 -25.93 -10.53
CA GLY A 212 -4.35 -25.44 -9.18
C GLY A 212 -4.06 -23.95 -8.96
N ILE A 213 -3.44 -23.27 -9.93
CA ILE A 213 -3.31 -21.82 -9.98
C ILE A 213 -4.46 -21.24 -10.79
N ARG A 214 -5.15 -20.24 -10.23
CA ARG A 214 -6.30 -19.60 -10.88
C ARG A 214 -6.09 -18.10 -10.96
N LEU A 215 -6.04 -17.61 -12.19
CA LEU A 215 -6.10 -16.18 -12.49
C LEU A 215 -7.57 -15.73 -12.53
N ALA A 216 -7.86 -14.60 -11.90
CA ALA A 216 -9.19 -14.02 -11.88
C ALA A 216 -9.16 -12.56 -12.32
N PHE A 217 -10.24 -12.12 -12.97
CA PHE A 217 -10.51 -10.71 -13.17
C PHE A 217 -10.73 -10.03 -11.81
N ASP A 218 -10.00 -8.95 -11.54
CA ASP A 218 -10.05 -8.17 -10.30
C ASP A 218 -10.28 -6.67 -10.57
N GLY A 219 -11.08 -6.40 -11.59
CA GLY A 219 -11.66 -5.10 -11.85
C GLY A 219 -11.10 -4.38 -13.09
N ARG A 220 -11.88 -3.38 -13.51
CA ARG A 220 -11.55 -2.46 -14.60
C ARG A 220 -11.63 -1.02 -14.08
N TYR A 221 -10.67 -0.20 -14.46
CA TYR A 221 -10.50 1.16 -14.01
C TYR A 221 -10.43 2.09 -15.21
N ALA A 222 -11.12 3.24 -15.12
CA ALA A 222 -11.11 4.25 -16.16
C ALA A 222 -9.70 4.82 -16.33
N VAL A 223 -9.01 5.08 -15.21
CA VAL A 223 -7.65 5.62 -15.19
C VAL A 223 -6.81 5.00 -14.09
N MET A 224 -5.51 4.81 -14.36
CA MET A 224 -4.46 4.59 -13.38
C MET A 224 -3.42 5.70 -13.50
N LEU A 225 -3.16 6.41 -12.41
CA LEU A 225 -2.00 7.27 -12.25
C LEU A 225 -0.87 6.44 -11.65
N SER A 226 0.01 5.90 -12.48
CA SER A 226 1.15 5.08 -12.08
C SER A 226 2.40 5.95 -11.91
N LEU A 227 2.95 6.05 -10.69
CA LEU A 227 4.06 6.96 -10.41
C LEU A 227 5.36 6.21 -10.14
N LYS A 228 5.31 5.22 -9.26
CA LYS A 228 6.39 4.30 -8.91
C LYS A 228 5.77 2.97 -8.51
N ALA A 229 6.55 1.89 -8.54
CA ALA A 229 6.09 0.59 -8.04
C ALA A 229 5.42 0.72 -6.65
N LYS A 230 4.25 0.11 -6.49
CA LYS A 230 3.36 0.18 -5.31
C LYS A 230 2.81 1.57 -4.98
N ASN A 231 2.99 2.57 -5.84
CA ASN A 231 2.55 3.95 -5.63
C ASN A 231 1.76 4.42 -6.86
N TYR A 232 0.46 4.17 -6.82
CA TYR A 232 -0.47 4.48 -7.89
C TYR A 232 -1.86 4.85 -7.37
N VAL A 233 -2.65 5.54 -8.20
CA VAL A 233 -4.05 5.86 -7.95
C VAL A 233 -4.90 5.24 -9.04
N LEU A 234 -5.90 4.45 -8.66
CA LEU A 234 -6.90 3.90 -9.58
C LEU A 234 -8.16 4.74 -9.49
N VAL A 235 -8.79 5.00 -10.62
CA VAL A 235 -10.05 5.74 -10.72
C VAL A 235 -11.07 4.84 -11.41
N GLY A 236 -12.14 4.51 -10.70
CA GLY A 236 -13.27 3.76 -11.24
C GLY A 236 -14.10 4.60 -12.23
N TYR A 237 -14.91 3.94 -13.05
CA TYR A 237 -15.88 4.62 -13.94
C TYR A 237 -16.97 5.38 -13.17
N ASP A 238 -17.14 5.09 -11.88
CA ASP A 238 -17.99 5.82 -10.93
C ASP A 238 -17.32 7.07 -10.34
N GLY A 239 -16.08 7.39 -10.76
CA GLY A 239 -15.27 8.49 -10.21
C GLY A 239 -14.60 8.17 -8.87
N LYS A 240 -14.79 6.97 -8.32
CA LYS A 240 -14.20 6.60 -7.03
C LYS A 240 -12.70 6.36 -7.18
N LYS A 241 -11.92 6.98 -6.29
CA LYS A 241 -10.45 6.86 -6.27
C LYS A 241 -9.96 5.84 -5.25
N ILE A 242 -9.03 4.98 -5.65
CA ILE A 242 -8.34 4.03 -4.80
C ILE A 242 -6.85 4.37 -4.80
N PHE A 243 -6.36 4.83 -3.66
CA PHE A 243 -4.96 5.20 -3.47
C PHE A 243 -4.17 3.99 -2.95
N LYS A 244 -3.08 3.64 -3.63
CA LYS A 244 -2.12 2.61 -3.22
C LYS A 244 -0.74 3.23 -3.03
N GLY A 245 -0.04 2.78 -1.99
CA GLY A 245 1.27 3.32 -1.61
C GLY A 245 1.20 4.37 -0.52
N SER A 246 2.18 4.31 0.39
CA SER A 246 2.28 5.24 1.52
C SER A 246 2.55 6.68 1.06
N SER A 247 3.26 6.87 -0.06
CA SER A 247 3.61 8.20 -0.55
C SER A 247 2.41 9.00 -1.07
N LEU A 248 1.30 8.36 -1.43
CA LEU A 248 0.12 9.05 -1.97
C LEU A 248 -0.94 9.35 -0.91
N ARG A 249 -0.89 8.68 0.24
CA ARG A 249 -1.93 8.75 1.28
C ARG A 249 -1.38 8.80 2.71
N SER A 250 -0.11 9.16 2.87
CA SER A 250 0.51 9.26 4.19
C SER A 250 -0.30 10.22 5.07
N ARG A 251 -0.90 9.71 6.15
CA ARG A 251 -1.58 10.54 7.15
C ARG A 251 -0.61 11.37 7.98
N ALA A 252 0.68 11.04 7.90
CA ALA A 252 1.75 11.80 8.53
C ALA A 252 2.15 13.03 7.70
N ASP A 253 1.70 13.15 6.45
CA ASP A 253 2.03 14.28 5.60
C ASP A 253 1.20 15.53 5.95
N GLU A 254 1.83 16.69 5.76
CA GLU A 254 1.22 18.01 5.93
C GLU A 254 -0.07 18.11 5.11
N ARG A 255 -1.11 18.75 5.67
CA ARG A 255 -2.46 18.76 5.08
C ARG A 255 -2.49 19.56 3.78
N PHE A 256 -1.73 20.65 3.65
CA PHE A 256 -1.66 21.40 2.40
C PHE A 256 -1.15 20.53 1.25
N GLY A 257 -0.13 19.71 1.49
CA GLY A 257 0.44 18.80 0.50
C GLY A 257 -0.52 17.70 0.09
N ARG A 258 -1.28 17.15 1.05
CA ARG A 258 -2.36 16.18 0.75
C ARG A 258 -3.49 16.80 -0.05
N ARG A 259 -3.87 18.05 0.24
CA ARG A 259 -4.87 18.79 -0.54
C ARG A 259 -4.40 19.02 -1.97
N PHE A 260 -3.17 19.52 -2.12
CA PHE A 260 -2.52 19.68 -3.42
C PHE A 260 -2.52 18.37 -4.22
N MET A 261 -2.07 17.25 -3.63
CA MET A 261 -2.06 15.95 -4.34
C MET A 261 -3.46 15.51 -4.79
N ASN A 262 -4.49 15.68 -3.96
CA ASN A 262 -5.86 15.32 -4.34
C ASN A 262 -6.38 16.17 -5.50
N ALA A 263 -6.20 17.50 -5.42
CA ALA A 263 -6.60 18.44 -6.47
C ALA A 263 -5.81 18.19 -7.76
N ALA A 264 -4.50 17.97 -7.64
CA ALA A 264 -3.63 17.70 -8.76
C ALA A 264 -4.04 16.42 -9.52
N ILE A 265 -4.46 15.37 -8.80
CA ILE A 265 -4.98 14.16 -9.44
C ILE A 265 -6.26 14.47 -10.23
N ASP A 266 -7.20 15.25 -9.68
CA ASP A 266 -8.41 15.64 -10.42
C ASP A 266 -8.11 16.44 -11.68
N LEU A 267 -7.21 17.42 -11.58
CA LEU A 267 -6.81 18.28 -12.69
C LEU A 267 -6.04 17.50 -13.77
N LEU A 268 -5.18 16.56 -13.37
CA LEU A 268 -4.52 15.65 -14.30
C LEU A 268 -5.51 14.74 -15.03
N LEU A 269 -6.54 14.25 -14.35
CA LEU A 269 -7.60 13.43 -14.97
C LEU A 269 -8.43 14.22 -15.98
N ALA A 270 -8.66 15.50 -15.69
CA ALA A 270 -9.34 16.46 -16.56
C ALA A 270 -8.46 17.03 -17.68
N GLU A 271 -7.17 16.67 -17.70
CA GLU A 271 -6.16 17.21 -18.63
C GLU A 271 -5.98 18.74 -18.54
N ASP A 272 -6.36 19.34 -17.40
CA ASP A 272 -6.29 20.78 -17.15
C ASP A 272 -4.95 21.16 -16.49
N LYS A 273 -3.94 21.32 -17.34
CA LYS A 273 -2.58 21.69 -16.91
C LYS A 273 -2.48 23.14 -16.41
N GLU A 274 -3.32 24.04 -16.88
CA GLU A 274 -3.28 25.45 -16.49
C GLU A 274 -3.76 25.61 -15.05
N SER A 275 -4.95 25.09 -14.74
CA SER A 275 -5.47 25.08 -13.37
C SER A 275 -4.56 24.31 -12.41
N LEU A 276 -3.82 23.30 -12.91
CA LEU A 276 -2.85 22.57 -12.11
C LEU A 276 -1.66 23.44 -11.69
N ALA A 277 -1.13 24.26 -12.61
CA ALA A 277 -0.08 25.21 -12.30
C ALA A 277 -0.60 26.31 -11.36
N ASP A 278 -1.80 26.83 -11.61
CA ASP A 278 -2.43 27.85 -10.77
C ASP A 278 -2.63 27.34 -9.34
N CYS A 279 -3.10 26.11 -9.17
CA CYS A 279 -3.23 25.49 -7.85
C CYS A 279 -1.90 25.40 -7.09
N TYR A 280 -0.80 25.07 -7.78
CA TYR A 280 0.52 25.04 -7.16
C TYR A 280 1.00 26.44 -6.75
N ASN A 281 0.84 27.42 -7.65
CA ASN A 281 1.25 28.80 -7.39
C ASN A 281 0.43 29.45 -6.28
N GLU A 282 -0.87 29.21 -6.22
CA GLU A 282 -1.75 29.71 -5.14
C GLU A 282 -1.27 29.21 -3.77
N ILE A 283 -0.85 27.94 -3.67
CA ILE A 283 -0.33 27.40 -2.40
C ILE A 283 1.04 27.99 -2.09
N LEU A 284 1.91 28.22 -3.09
CA LEU A 284 3.18 28.90 -2.87
C LEU A 284 2.97 30.32 -2.32
N ASP A 285 2.03 31.08 -2.88
CA ASP A 285 1.72 32.44 -2.44
C ASP A 285 1.16 32.43 -1.01
N LYS A 286 0.28 31.48 -0.68
CA LYS A 286 -0.22 31.30 0.69
C LYS A 286 0.86 30.93 1.69
N ILE A 287 1.85 30.11 1.30
CA ILE A 287 3.02 29.79 2.14
C ILE A 287 3.88 31.04 2.32
N GLU A 288 4.13 31.79 1.25
CA GLU A 288 4.94 33.01 1.25
C GLU A 288 4.36 34.09 2.16
N ASN A 289 3.04 34.27 2.13
CA ASN A 289 2.33 35.27 2.91
C ASN A 289 1.92 34.79 4.31
N ARG A 290 2.30 33.57 4.73
CA ARG A 290 1.90 32.95 6.02
C ARG A 290 0.38 32.86 6.20
N GLU A 291 -0.35 32.64 5.11
CA GLU A 291 -1.81 32.50 5.10
C GLU A 291 -2.28 31.08 5.41
N LEU A 292 -1.36 30.10 5.42
CA LEU A 292 -1.65 28.73 5.84
C LEU A 292 -1.57 28.60 7.36
N GLY A 293 -2.72 28.35 8.01
CA GLY A 293 -2.75 28.09 9.45
C GLY A 293 -2.01 26.81 9.85
N ILE A 294 -1.71 26.66 11.16
CA ILE A 294 -0.94 25.53 11.71
C ILE A 294 -1.47 24.15 11.31
N GLU A 295 -2.80 24.00 11.20
CA GLU A 295 -3.45 22.75 10.79
C GLU A 295 -3.13 22.31 9.35
N GLU A 296 -2.70 23.26 8.51
CA GLU A 296 -2.28 22.98 7.14
C GLU A 296 -0.82 22.51 7.08
N ILE A 297 0.06 23.15 7.84
CA ILE A 297 1.53 22.96 7.78
C ILE A 297 2.08 21.97 8.80
N ALA A 298 1.34 21.64 9.84
CA ALA A 298 1.78 20.68 10.84
C ALA A 298 1.63 19.25 10.33
N ARG A 299 2.52 18.38 10.84
CA ARG A 299 2.57 16.96 10.51
C ARG A 299 2.39 16.11 11.75
N ARG A 300 1.75 14.95 11.58
CA ARG A 300 1.53 14.01 12.67
C ARG A 300 2.62 12.95 12.69
N GLU A 301 3.25 12.76 13.84
CA GLU A 301 4.31 11.77 14.02
C GLU A 301 4.07 10.92 15.27
N ARG A 302 4.36 9.62 15.20
CA ARG A 302 4.24 8.72 16.35
C ARG A 302 5.53 8.72 17.15
N VAL A 303 5.42 8.85 18.46
CA VAL A 303 6.55 8.70 19.38
C VAL A 303 6.90 7.21 19.46
N THR A 304 8.14 6.89 19.12
CA THR A 304 8.69 5.53 19.15
C THR A 304 9.92 5.50 20.04
N GLU A 305 10.40 4.33 20.43
CA GLU A 305 11.67 4.24 21.16
C GLU A 305 12.83 4.89 20.40
N ASN A 306 12.84 4.75 19.08
CA ASN A 306 13.87 5.34 18.21
C ASN A 306 13.79 6.87 18.15
N THR A 307 12.67 7.48 18.54
CA THR A 307 12.56 8.95 18.61
C THR A 307 13.61 9.54 19.54
N PHE A 308 13.85 8.90 20.69
CA PHE A 308 14.78 9.41 21.70
C PHE A 308 16.17 8.77 21.65
N LYS A 309 16.34 7.64 20.96
CA LYS A 309 17.62 6.90 20.88
C LYS A 309 18.46 7.26 19.64
N SER A 310 17.85 7.82 18.60
CA SER A 310 18.52 8.03 17.30
C SER A 310 19.07 9.45 17.15
N GLU A 311 20.37 9.60 16.87
CA GLU A 311 21.01 10.90 16.56
C GLU A 311 20.32 11.63 15.39
N ALA A 312 19.92 10.90 14.35
CA ALA A 312 19.19 11.47 13.21
C ALA A 312 17.82 12.08 13.58
N ARG A 313 17.31 11.84 14.80
CA ARG A 313 16.03 12.32 15.30
C ARG A 313 16.17 13.31 16.47
N LYS A 314 17.35 13.88 16.67
CA LYS A 314 17.63 14.82 17.77
C LYS A 314 16.62 15.98 17.85
N ARG A 315 16.29 16.61 16.71
CA ARG A 315 15.26 17.66 16.63
C ARG A 315 13.88 17.17 17.07
N ASN A 316 13.52 15.95 16.69
CA ASN A 316 12.24 15.34 17.07
C ASN A 316 12.23 15.02 18.57
N ALA A 317 13.32 14.47 19.11
CA ALA A 317 13.45 14.17 20.53
C ALA A 317 13.30 15.43 21.40
N GLU A 318 13.88 16.54 20.96
CA GLU A 318 13.78 17.84 21.63
C GLU A 318 12.34 18.38 21.60
N ALA A 319 11.70 18.38 20.43
CA ALA A 319 10.33 18.85 20.27
C ALA A 319 9.27 17.98 20.98
N MET A 320 9.55 16.68 21.12
CA MET A 320 8.66 15.70 21.76
C MET A 320 9.03 15.41 23.22
N LYS A 321 9.86 16.25 23.83
CA LYS A 321 10.29 16.07 25.22
C LYS A 321 9.08 16.08 26.16
N GLY A 322 8.90 15.00 26.91
CA GLY A 322 7.78 14.82 27.84
C GLY A 322 6.63 13.96 27.30
N LEU A 323 6.65 13.58 26.01
CA LEU A 323 5.69 12.62 25.45
C LEU A 323 6.14 11.17 25.69
N GLN A 324 5.18 10.25 25.77
CA GLN A 324 5.44 8.83 25.99
C GLN A 324 5.49 8.04 24.68
N VAL A 325 6.21 6.90 24.70
CA VAL A 325 6.23 5.99 23.55
C VAL A 325 4.81 5.48 23.28
N GLY A 326 4.36 5.63 22.03
CA GLY A 326 3.00 5.33 21.62
C GLY A 326 2.15 6.57 21.35
N ASP A 327 2.49 7.72 21.94
CA ASP A 327 1.81 8.99 21.73
C ASP A 327 1.96 9.49 20.29
N TYR A 328 1.13 10.46 19.95
CA TYR A 328 1.23 11.20 18.70
C TYR A 328 1.55 12.67 18.99
N ALA A 329 2.60 13.17 18.35
CA ALA A 329 2.95 14.57 18.32
C ALA A 329 2.46 15.20 17.01
N ILE A 330 2.02 16.47 17.09
CA ILE A 330 1.72 17.29 15.92
C ILE A 330 2.80 18.35 15.86
N LEU A 331 3.66 18.29 14.84
CA LEU A 331 4.89 19.07 14.75
C LEU A 331 4.90 19.99 13.53
N TYR A 332 5.54 21.15 13.65
CA TYR A 332 5.87 22.03 12.53
C TYR A 332 7.35 22.45 12.60
N GLN A 333 7.89 22.95 11.49
CA GLN A 333 9.27 23.46 11.44
C GLN A 333 9.28 24.99 11.54
N ARG A 334 10.08 25.49 12.47
CA ARG A 334 10.32 26.91 12.70
C ARG A 334 11.41 27.45 11.78
N GLU A 335 11.45 28.75 11.57
CA GLU A 335 12.40 29.46 10.70
C GLU A 335 13.87 29.21 11.09
N ASP A 336 14.16 29.05 12.38
CA ASP A 336 15.47 28.65 12.92
C ASP A 336 15.84 27.17 12.67
N LYS A 337 15.00 26.47 11.91
CA LYS A 337 15.07 25.05 11.56
C LYS A 337 14.83 24.10 12.75
N SER A 338 14.41 24.59 13.92
CA SER A 338 13.95 23.71 15.01
C SER A 338 12.59 23.08 14.69
N LEU A 339 12.20 22.05 15.46
CA LEU A 339 10.85 21.49 15.43
C LEU A 339 10.14 21.90 16.72
N ALA A 340 8.85 22.20 16.62
CA ALA A 340 8.01 22.54 17.75
C ALA A 340 6.64 21.87 17.65
N LEU A 341 5.95 21.75 18.79
CA LEU A 341 4.58 21.27 18.83
C LEU A 341 3.66 22.33 18.20
N ALA A 342 2.63 21.89 17.49
CA ALA A 342 1.61 22.79 16.94
C ALA A 342 0.91 23.65 18.01
N ALA A 343 0.89 23.18 19.27
CA ALA A 343 0.38 23.95 20.40
C ALA A 343 1.24 25.20 20.72
N ASP A 344 2.52 25.19 20.34
CA ASP A 344 3.48 26.27 20.56
C ASP A 344 3.64 27.17 19.31
N TYR A 345 2.66 27.15 18.41
CA TYR A 345 2.71 27.89 17.15
C TYR A 345 2.62 29.40 17.38
N SER A 346 3.55 30.15 16.80
CA SER A 346 3.64 31.61 16.93
C SER A 346 3.89 32.33 15.61
N ALA A 347 3.37 31.79 14.49
CA ALA A 347 3.58 32.34 13.14
C ALA A 347 5.06 32.47 12.74
N ASP A 348 5.88 31.54 13.22
CA ASP A 348 7.33 31.46 13.04
C ASP A 348 7.73 30.28 12.13
N GLU A 349 6.81 29.83 11.26
CA GLU A 349 7.06 28.73 10.33
C GLU A 349 8.15 29.05 9.30
N ASP A 350 8.88 28.00 8.89
CA ASP A 350 9.94 28.08 7.89
C ASP A 350 9.37 28.05 6.45
N ILE A 351 9.14 29.23 5.89
CA ILE A 351 8.57 29.43 4.55
C ILE A 351 9.36 28.62 3.49
N GLU A 352 10.69 28.69 3.51
CA GLU A 352 11.55 28.00 2.54
C GLU A 352 11.41 26.47 2.63
N TYR A 353 11.34 25.93 3.85
CA TYR A 353 11.08 24.51 4.05
C TYR A 353 9.72 24.09 3.50
N TYR A 354 8.67 24.88 3.73
CA TYR A 354 7.32 24.55 3.29
C TYR A 354 7.13 24.68 1.77
N GLN A 355 7.76 25.67 1.13
CA GLN A 355 7.82 25.77 -0.34
C GLN A 355 8.57 24.57 -0.93
N THR A 356 9.74 24.24 -0.36
CA THR A 356 10.51 23.04 -0.77
C THR A 356 9.70 21.76 -0.57
N LYS A 357 8.88 21.70 0.50
CA LYS A 357 7.98 20.57 0.74
C LYS A 357 6.88 20.48 -0.30
N LEU A 358 6.24 21.59 -0.67
CA LEU A 358 5.25 21.60 -1.75
C LEU A 358 5.87 21.11 -3.06
N TYR A 359 7.07 21.58 -3.41
CA TYR A 359 7.79 21.10 -4.58
C TYR A 359 8.06 19.58 -4.50
N LYS A 360 8.43 19.04 -3.34
CA LYS A 360 8.56 17.58 -3.13
C LYS A 360 7.26 16.80 -3.25
N PHE A 361 6.10 17.42 -3.02
CA PHE A 361 4.80 16.81 -3.35
C PHE A 361 4.61 16.81 -4.87
N ALA A 362 4.87 17.94 -5.53
CA ALA A 362 4.81 18.04 -6.98
C ALA A 362 5.72 17.01 -7.67
N GLU A 363 6.97 16.83 -7.21
CA GLU A 363 7.93 15.84 -7.74
C GLU A 363 7.37 14.41 -7.77
N ARG A 364 6.40 14.08 -6.91
CA ARG A 364 5.73 12.76 -6.94
C ARG A 364 4.95 12.55 -8.24
N LEU A 365 4.46 13.61 -8.87
CA LEU A 365 3.68 13.62 -10.12
C LEU A 365 4.56 13.72 -11.37
N LYS A 366 5.89 13.84 -11.24
CA LYS A 366 6.79 14.05 -12.37
C LYS A 366 6.64 13.01 -13.48
N ALA A 367 6.49 11.74 -13.11
CA ALA A 367 6.29 10.65 -14.06
C ALA A 367 4.98 10.76 -14.88
N ALA A 368 3.98 11.45 -14.36
CA ALA A 368 2.70 11.64 -15.04
C ALA A 368 2.64 12.90 -15.90
N ILE A 369 3.42 13.92 -15.55
CA ILE A 369 3.44 15.19 -16.28
C ILE A 369 4.48 15.19 -17.40
N GLY A 370 5.60 14.48 -17.20
CA GLY A 370 6.68 14.42 -18.18
C GLY A 370 7.38 15.77 -18.34
N ASP A 371 7.63 16.17 -19.58
CA ASP A 371 8.49 17.32 -19.92
C ASP A 371 7.91 18.68 -19.49
N ASP A 372 6.60 18.76 -19.29
CA ASP A 372 5.94 19.98 -18.79
C ASP A 372 6.21 20.25 -17.30
N PHE A 373 6.82 19.32 -16.57
CA PHE A 373 6.90 19.36 -15.11
C PHE A 373 7.55 20.64 -14.58
N ASP A 374 8.72 20.99 -15.09
CA ASP A 374 9.47 22.16 -14.59
C ASP A 374 8.80 23.49 -15.00
N ARG A 375 7.98 23.48 -16.07
CA ARG A 375 7.16 24.63 -16.48
C ARG A 375 5.96 24.81 -15.55
N LEU A 376 5.26 23.74 -15.22
CA LEU A 376 4.06 23.80 -14.36
C LEU A 376 4.42 24.01 -12.89
N PHE A 377 5.53 23.42 -12.44
CA PHE A 377 5.97 23.46 -11.05
C PHE A 377 7.40 24.00 -10.95
N PRO A 378 7.59 25.32 -11.06
CA PRO A 378 8.91 25.90 -10.91
C PRO A 378 9.47 25.62 -9.51
N LYS A 379 10.76 25.26 -9.47
CA LYS A 379 11.47 25.01 -8.22
C LYS A 379 11.56 26.30 -7.40
N PRO A 380 11.14 26.30 -6.12
CA PRO A 380 11.23 27.47 -5.26
C PRO A 380 12.67 27.97 -5.10
N LEU A 381 12.84 29.28 -4.96
CA LEU A 381 14.13 29.89 -4.69
C LEU A 381 14.55 29.65 -3.24
N THR A 382 15.81 29.27 -3.03
CA THR A 382 16.36 28.94 -1.70
C THR A 382 17.57 29.83 -1.37
N GLY A 383 17.78 30.11 -0.08
CA GLY A 383 18.92 30.86 0.46
C GLY A 383 19.22 32.17 -0.27
N ALA A 384 20.45 32.31 -0.77
CA ALA A 384 20.96 33.55 -1.37
C ALA A 384 20.14 34.05 -2.58
N LYS A 385 19.55 33.14 -3.37
CA LYS A 385 18.74 33.53 -4.55
C LYS A 385 17.39 34.13 -4.16
N ARG A 386 16.82 33.65 -3.05
CA ARG A 386 15.59 34.22 -2.49
C ARG A 386 15.86 35.62 -1.93
N LYS A 387 16.93 35.74 -1.15
CA LYS A 387 17.38 37.03 -0.61
C LYS A 387 17.61 38.08 -1.70
N ALA A 388 18.29 37.71 -2.79
CA ALA A 388 18.49 38.61 -3.93
C ALA A 388 17.18 39.06 -4.61
N LYS A 389 16.15 38.20 -4.65
CA LYS A 389 14.83 38.55 -5.19
C LYS A 389 14.06 39.47 -4.24
N GLU A 390 14.14 39.24 -2.93
CA GLU A 390 13.56 40.10 -1.90
C GLU A 390 14.21 41.50 -1.92
N ASP A 391 15.55 41.56 -1.98
CA ASP A 391 16.33 42.80 -2.08
C ASP A 391 15.97 43.59 -3.35
N ALA A 392 15.82 42.91 -4.50
CA ALA A 392 15.40 43.54 -5.76
C ALA A 392 13.96 44.06 -5.72
N LYS A 393 13.04 43.32 -5.07
CA LYS A 393 11.64 43.73 -4.91
C LYS A 393 11.52 44.95 -3.99
N GLN A 394 12.30 45.01 -2.91
CA GLN A 394 12.39 46.19 -2.04
C GLN A 394 12.97 47.40 -2.78
N GLN A 395 14.02 47.20 -3.59
CA GLN A 395 14.58 48.28 -4.40
C GLN A 395 13.57 48.83 -5.42
N MET A 396 12.80 47.99 -6.11
CA MET A 396 11.75 48.47 -7.03
C MET A 396 10.64 49.25 -6.31
N THR A 397 10.17 48.80 -5.15
CA THR A 397 9.17 49.54 -4.36
C THR A 397 9.66 50.88 -3.81
N LEU A 398 10.98 51.07 -3.69
CA LEU A 398 11.62 52.33 -3.31
C LEU A 398 11.74 53.32 -4.47
N PHE A 399 11.63 52.86 -5.72
CA PHE A 399 11.63 53.71 -6.93
C PHE A 399 10.21 54.09 -7.40
N ASP A 400 9.16 53.46 -6.84
CA ASP A 400 7.75 53.76 -7.13
C ASP A 400 7.09 54.67 -6.05
N LEU A 401 7.89 55.24 -5.13
CA LEU A 401 7.55 56.30 -4.18
C LEU A 401 8.25 57.60 -4.58
#